data_AF-A0A7G9GF11-F1
#
_entry.id   AF-A0A7G9GF11-F1
#
_cell.length_a   1.000
_cell.length_b   1.000
_cell.length_c   1.000
_cell.angle_alpha   90.00
_cell.angle_beta   90.00
_cell.angle_gamma   90.00
#
_symmetry.space_group_name_H-M   'P 1'
#
loop_
_entity.id
_entity.type
_entity.pdbx_description
1 polymer ?
#
loop_
_entity_poly.entity_id
_entity_poly.type
_entity_poly.pdbx_seq_one_letter_code
_entity_poly.pdbx_strand_id
1 'polypeptide(L)'
;MTVEEFYAAVGGDYEGVLGRLRSEERLRKFAVKFLSDPSYEKLCEALKSENYEDAFRAAHTLKGVCQNLGFTRLYESSSVLTEALRDGEGHYGAGMLEQVERDYREMVEAVRMLQSENEN
;
A
#
# COMPACT_ATOMS: atom_id res chain seq x y z
N MET A 1 6.45 5.77 -18.33
CA MET A 1 5.96 4.79 -17.37
C MET A 1 4.82 3.95 -17.92
N THR A 2 5.25 2.84 -18.51
CA THR A 2 4.42 1.65 -18.72
C THR A 2 3.96 1.06 -17.38
N VAL A 3 2.98 0.15 -17.42
CA VAL A 3 2.53 -0.54 -16.20
C VAL A 3 3.65 -1.42 -15.64
N GLU A 4 4.40 -2.12 -16.48
CA GLU A 4 5.52 -2.96 -16.05
C GLU A 4 6.63 -2.15 -15.36
N GLU A 5 7.03 -1.00 -15.92
CA GLU A 5 8.00 -0.08 -15.29
C GLU A 5 7.52 0.41 -13.92
N PHE A 6 6.22 0.68 -13.78
CA PHE A 6 5.63 1.06 -12.50
C PHE A 6 5.78 -0.05 -11.46
N TYR A 7 5.43 -1.30 -11.79
CA TYR A 7 5.59 -2.43 -10.88
C TYR A 7 7.05 -2.67 -10.52
N ALA A 8 7.97 -2.54 -11.47
CA ALA A 8 9.40 -2.65 -11.19
C ALA A 8 9.88 -1.57 -10.19
N ALA A 9 9.43 -0.32 -10.36
CA ALA A 9 9.83 0.80 -9.50
C ALA A 9 9.35 0.63 -8.05
N VAL A 10 8.12 0.14 -7.85
CA VAL A 10 7.52 -0.03 -6.52
C VAL A 10 7.84 -1.39 -5.87
N GLY A 11 8.61 -2.24 -6.56
CA GLY A 11 8.88 -3.61 -6.13
C GLY A 11 7.61 -4.45 -6.05
N GLY A 12 6.79 -4.41 -7.08
CA GLY A 12 5.52 -5.14 -7.18
C GLY A 12 5.57 -6.37 -8.08
N ASP A 13 4.55 -7.22 -7.94
CA ASP A 13 4.35 -8.47 -8.70
C ASP A 13 3.48 -8.23 -9.94
N TYR A 14 4.07 -7.71 -11.01
CA TYR A 14 3.39 -7.44 -12.28
C TYR A 14 2.75 -8.70 -12.85
N GLU A 15 3.53 -9.78 -13.00
CA GLU A 15 3.10 -11.05 -13.60
C GLU A 15 1.96 -11.70 -12.83
N GLY A 16 2.04 -11.76 -11.50
CA GLY A 16 0.99 -12.36 -10.68
C GLY A 16 -0.30 -11.55 -10.72
N VAL A 17 -0.23 -10.22 -10.72
CA VAL A 17 -1.44 -9.36 -10.82
C VAL A 17 -2.03 -9.43 -12.23
N LEU A 18 -1.22 -9.42 -13.28
CA LEU A 18 -1.67 -9.58 -14.66
C LEU A 18 -2.33 -10.94 -14.86
N GLY A 19 -1.77 -12.00 -14.27
CA GLY A 19 -2.39 -13.32 -14.24
C GLY A 19 -3.77 -13.36 -13.57
N ARG A 20 -4.04 -12.49 -12.59
CA ARG A 20 -5.35 -12.38 -11.93
C ARG A 20 -6.33 -11.48 -12.69
N LEU A 21 -5.88 -10.30 -13.13
CA LEU A 21 -6.75 -9.26 -13.72
C LEU A 21 -6.91 -9.39 -15.24
N ARG A 22 -5.99 -10.07 -15.91
CA ARG A 22 -5.97 -10.39 -17.35
C ARG A 22 -6.02 -9.16 -18.27
N SER A 23 -5.67 -7.98 -17.79
CA SER A 23 -5.71 -6.73 -18.55
C SER A 23 -4.85 -5.65 -17.89
N GLU A 24 -3.93 -5.07 -18.67
CA GLU A 24 -3.12 -3.93 -18.24
C GLU A 24 -3.95 -2.68 -17.96
N GLU A 25 -5.02 -2.46 -18.73
CA GLU A 25 -5.95 -1.34 -18.51
C GLU A 25 -6.59 -1.43 -17.11
N ARG A 26 -7.03 -2.63 -16.71
CA ARG A 26 -7.58 -2.86 -15.36
C ARG A 26 -6.52 -2.67 -14.28
N LEU A 27 -5.32 -3.16 -14.52
CA LEU A 27 -4.17 -2.97 -13.64
C LEU A 27 -3.92 -1.48 -13.38
N ARG A 28 -3.80 -0.69 -14.45
CA ARG A 28 -3.61 0.77 -14.36
C ARG A 28 -4.77 1.42 -13.61
N LYS A 29 -6.02 1.09 -13.96
CA LYS A 29 -7.21 1.64 -13.30
C LYS A 29 -7.22 1.39 -11.80
N PHE A 30 -6.90 0.17 -11.37
CA PHE A 30 -6.89 -0.16 -9.95
C PHE A 30 -5.67 0.41 -9.21
N ALA A 31 -4.52 0.48 -9.87
CA ALA A 31 -3.35 1.17 -9.33
C ALA A 31 -3.65 2.65 -9.09
N VAL A 32 -4.28 3.36 -10.03
CA VAL A 32 -4.70 4.77 -9.83
C VAL A 32 -5.75 4.90 -8.72
N LYS A 33 -6.70 3.96 -8.63
CA LYS A 33 -7.73 3.96 -7.57
C LYS A 33 -7.14 3.83 -6.16
N PHE A 34 -5.93 3.28 -6.01
CA PHE A 34 -5.21 3.23 -4.73
C PHE A 34 -5.06 4.61 -4.09
N LEU A 35 -4.90 5.68 -4.87
CA LEU A 35 -4.79 7.05 -4.35
C LEU A 35 -6.03 7.55 -3.59
N SER A 36 -7.16 6.85 -3.73
CA SER A 36 -8.40 7.14 -3.01
C SER A 36 -8.65 6.20 -1.84
N ASP A 37 -7.73 5.30 -1.52
CA ASP A 37 -7.85 4.39 -0.38
C ASP A 37 -7.50 5.13 0.93
N PRO A 38 -8.42 5.18 1.92
CA PRO A 38 -8.21 5.98 3.12
C PRO A 38 -7.42 5.23 4.22
N SER A 39 -6.97 4.00 3.95
CA SER A 39 -6.47 3.12 5.02
C SER A 39 -5.17 3.64 5.63
N TYR A 40 -4.31 4.27 4.83
CA TYR A 40 -3.07 4.86 5.32
C TYR A 40 -3.32 6.09 6.20
N GLU A 41 -4.20 7.02 5.80
CA GLU A 41 -4.51 8.18 6.65
C GLU A 41 -5.13 7.75 7.97
N LYS A 42 -6.08 6.81 7.92
CA LYS A 42 -6.70 6.23 9.12
C LYS A 42 -5.70 5.56 10.05
N LEU A 43 -4.72 4.84 9.49
CA LEU A 43 -3.64 4.24 10.28
C LEU A 43 -2.84 5.31 11.03
N CYS A 44 -2.43 6.37 10.33
CA CYS A 44 -1.67 7.46 10.94
C CYS A 44 -2.47 8.19 12.02
N GLU A 45 -3.75 8.46 11.79
CA GLU A 45 -4.65 9.11 12.75
C GLU A 45 -4.89 8.26 13.99
N ALA A 46 -5.11 6.96 13.81
CA ALA A 46 -5.33 6.03 14.90
C ALA A 46 -4.08 5.89 15.79
N LEU A 47 -2.89 5.77 15.20
CA LEU A 47 -1.63 5.73 15.95
C LEU A 47 -1.34 7.05 16.70
N LYS A 48 -1.62 8.20 16.08
CA LYS A 48 -1.50 9.51 16.75
C LYS A 48 -2.43 9.66 17.95
N SER A 49 -3.56 8.96 17.94
CA SER A 49 -4.56 9.00 19.00
C SER A 49 -4.42 7.82 19.98
N GLU A 50 -3.33 7.05 19.88
CA GLU A 50 -3.07 5.83 20.67
C GLU A 50 -4.22 4.80 20.60
N ASN A 51 -5.00 4.83 19.52
CA ASN A 51 -6.09 3.90 19.28
C ASN A 51 -5.57 2.71 18.46
N TYR A 52 -4.90 1.79 19.17
CA TYR A 52 -4.22 0.64 18.55
C TYR A 52 -5.19 -0.35 17.90
N GLU A 53 -6.44 -0.42 18.36
CA GLU A 53 -7.47 -1.28 17.76
C GLU A 53 -7.87 -0.80 16.36
N ASP A 54 -8.09 0.51 16.20
CA ASP A 54 -8.33 1.12 14.88
C ASP A 54 -7.07 1.11 14.01
N ALA A 55 -5.89 1.31 14.60
CA ALA A 55 -4.63 1.22 13.87
C ALA A 55 -4.45 -0.18 13.27
N PHE A 56 -4.72 -1.24 14.05
CA PHE A 56 -4.69 -2.61 13.56
C PHE A 56 -5.65 -2.81 12.38
N ARG A 57 -6.90 -2.35 12.49
CA ARG A 57 -7.90 -2.45 11.39
C ARG A 57 -7.45 -1.72 10.13
N ALA A 58 -6.91 -0.52 10.28
CA ALA A 58 -6.43 0.30 9.17
C ALA A 58 -5.21 -0.33 8.49
N ALA A 59 -4.20 -0.75 9.27
CA ALA A 59 -3.04 -1.48 8.75
C ALA A 59 -3.44 -2.77 8.04
N HIS A 60 -4.37 -3.54 8.61
CA HIS A 60 -4.88 -4.76 8.01
C HIS A 60 -5.59 -4.51 6.66
N THR A 61 -6.33 -3.40 6.55
CA THR A 61 -6.98 -3.00 5.31
C THR A 61 -5.95 -2.60 4.25
N LEU A 62 -4.97 -1.76 4.62
CA LEU A 62 -3.87 -1.36 3.74
C LEU A 62 -3.09 -2.58 3.23
N LYS A 63 -2.77 -3.52 4.11
CA LYS A 63 -2.14 -4.81 3.77
C LYS A 63 -2.93 -5.56 2.70
N GLY A 64 -4.25 -5.69 2.90
CA GLY A 64 -5.12 -6.41 1.96
C GLY A 64 -5.21 -5.72 0.59
N VAL A 65 -5.27 -4.39 0.56
CA VAL A 65 -5.24 -3.62 -0.70
C VAL A 65 -3.93 -3.86 -1.43
N CYS A 66 -2.79 -3.74 -0.74
CA CYS A 66 -1.47 -3.94 -1.34
C CYS A 66 -1.27 -5.37 -1.85
N GLN A 67 -1.75 -6.37 -1.11
CA GLN A 67 -1.71 -7.77 -1.54
C GLN A 67 -2.50 -7.98 -2.84
N ASN A 68 -3.73 -7.44 -2.91
CA ASN A 68 -4.59 -7.60 -4.08
C ASN A 68 -3.97 -6.96 -5.33
N LEU A 69 -3.34 -5.80 -5.16
CA LEU A 69 -2.68 -5.05 -6.22
C LEU A 69 -1.23 -5.48 -6.48
N GLY A 70 -0.70 -6.47 -5.75
CA GLY A 70 0.68 -6.93 -5.92
C GLY A 70 1.72 -5.86 -5.60
N PHE A 71 1.44 -4.96 -4.68
CA PHE A 71 2.36 -3.93 -4.21
C PHE A 71 3.27 -4.49 -3.12
N THR A 72 4.15 -5.43 -3.50
CA THR A 72 4.84 -6.33 -2.55
C THR A 72 5.59 -5.60 -1.44
N ARG A 73 6.37 -4.55 -1.77
CA ARG A 73 7.11 -3.79 -0.74
C ARG A 73 6.20 -3.20 0.34
N LEU A 74 5.15 -2.48 -0.06
CA LEU A 74 4.21 -1.87 0.87
C LEU A 74 3.32 -2.91 1.56
N TYR A 75 3.03 -4.03 0.89
CA TYR A 75 2.38 -5.19 1.50
C TYR A 75 3.23 -5.75 2.66
N GLU A 76 4.53 -5.94 2.47
CA GLU A 76 5.42 -6.51 3.48
C GLU A 76 5.51 -5.59 4.71
N SER A 77 5.77 -4.29 4.52
CA SER A 77 5.88 -3.36 5.65
C SER A 77 4.55 -3.17 6.39
N SER A 78 3.43 -3.05 5.66
CA SER A 78 2.10 -2.98 6.30
C SER A 78 1.70 -4.29 6.97
N SER A 79 2.16 -5.44 6.48
CA SER A 79 1.96 -6.74 7.13
C SER A 79 2.70 -6.82 8.47
N VAL A 80 3.98 -6.44 8.50
CA VAL A 80 4.75 -6.39 9.76
C VAL A 80 4.07 -5.50 10.79
N LEU A 81 3.66 -4.29 10.39
CA LEU A 81 2.96 -3.36 11.28
C LEU A 81 1.61 -3.92 11.75
N THR A 82 0.85 -4.58 10.87
CA THR A 82 -0.43 -5.22 11.22
C THR A 82 -0.23 -6.28 12.31
N GLU A 83 0.78 -7.14 12.19
CA GLU A 83 1.03 -8.17 13.20
C GLU A 83 1.51 -7.57 14.52
N ALA A 84 2.33 -6.52 14.48
CA ALA A 84 2.78 -5.82 15.69
C ALA A 84 1.64 -5.15 16.48
N LEU A 85 0.59 -4.71 15.79
CA LEU A 85 -0.58 -4.05 16.39
C LEU A 85 -1.68 -5.04 16.83
N ARG A 86 -1.55 -6.34 16.50
CA ARG A 86 -2.62 -7.35 16.69
C ARG A 86 -3.13 -7.44 18.12
N ASP A 87 -2.21 -7.37 19.08
CA ASP A 87 -2.49 -7.49 20.52
C ASP A 87 -2.36 -6.14 21.25
N GLY A 88 -2.44 -5.01 20.50
CA GLY A 88 -2.24 -3.66 21.01
C GLY A 88 -0.81 -3.14 20.80
N GLU A 89 -0.33 -2.24 21.67
CA GLU A 89 0.94 -1.53 21.49
C GLU A 89 2.20 -2.36 21.80
N GLY A 90 2.08 -3.50 22.47
CA GLY A 90 3.21 -4.19 23.12
C GLY A 90 4.34 -4.63 22.18
N HIS A 91 4.06 -4.77 20.88
CA HIS A 91 5.05 -5.09 19.86
C HIS A 91 5.24 -3.98 18.82
N TYR A 92 4.52 -2.87 18.95
CA TYR A 92 4.63 -1.72 18.07
C TYR A 92 5.92 -0.93 18.37
N GLY A 93 6.72 -0.70 17.34
CA GLY A 93 7.84 0.22 17.38
C GLY A 93 7.68 1.32 16.33
N ALA A 94 8.01 2.56 16.67
CA ALA A 94 7.86 3.71 15.77
C ALA A 94 8.53 3.51 14.39
N GLY A 95 9.67 2.82 14.35
CA GLY A 95 10.36 2.49 13.08
C GLY A 95 9.54 1.63 12.11
N MET A 96 8.53 0.89 12.60
CA MET A 96 7.60 0.14 11.74
C MET A 96 6.67 1.09 10.98
N LEU A 97 6.16 2.13 11.65
CA LEU A 97 5.37 3.16 10.99
C LEU A 97 6.24 3.92 10.00
N GLU A 98 7.44 4.36 10.39
CA GLU A 98 8.37 5.07 9.50
C GLU A 98 8.65 4.30 8.19
N GLN A 99 8.79 2.98 8.27
CA GLN A 99 8.96 2.13 7.10
C GLN A 99 7.71 2.13 6.21
N VAL A 100 6.51 1.98 6.79
CA VAL A 100 5.24 2.05 6.04
C VAL A 100 5.05 3.42 5.40
N GLU A 101 5.36 4.52 6.10
CA GLU A 101 5.25 5.88 5.57
C GLU A 101 6.19 6.10 4.36
N ARG A 102 7.41 5.57 4.44
CA ARG A 102 8.36 5.61 3.33
C ARG A 102 7.84 4.86 2.11
N ASP A 103 7.44 3.60 2.29
CA ASP A 103 6.97 2.75 1.19
C ASP A 103 5.67 3.30 0.59
N TYR A 104 4.79 3.86 1.41
CA TYR A 104 3.54 4.50 0.96
C TYR A 104 3.82 5.74 0.13
N ARG A 105 4.76 6.60 0.54
CA ARG A 105 5.15 7.79 -0.22
C ARG A 105 5.73 7.41 -1.59
N GLU A 106 6.67 6.46 -1.63
CA GLU A 106 7.25 5.97 -2.88
C GLU A 106 6.16 5.38 -3.81
N MET A 107 5.19 4.65 -3.25
CA MET A 107 4.03 4.14 -4.00
C MET A 107 3.18 5.26 -4.59
N VAL A 108 2.78 6.25 -3.78
CA VAL A 108 1.93 7.38 -4.22
C VAL A 108 2.61 8.18 -5.33
N GLU A 109 3.91 8.45 -5.21
CA GLU A 109 4.68 9.14 -6.25
C GLU A 109 4.67 8.35 -7.56
N ALA A 110 4.93 7.05 -7.52
CA ALA A 110 4.90 6.18 -8.69
C ALA A 110 3.49 6.09 -9.32
N VAL A 111 2.43 5.97 -8.51
CA VAL A 111 1.06 5.92 -9.04
C VAL A 111 0.68 7.26 -9.72
N ARG A 112 1.11 8.40 -9.18
CA ARG A 112 0.87 9.71 -9.80
C ARG A 112 1.58 9.86 -11.14
N MET A 113 2.82 9.39 -11.26
CA MET A 113 3.54 9.35 -12.54
C MET A 113 2.84 8.41 -13.55
N LEU A 114 2.28 7.28 -13.09
CA LEU A 114 1.50 6.36 -13.94
C LEU A 114 0.21 7.03 -14.43
N GLN A 115 -0.43 7.85 -13.60
CA GLN A 115 -1.64 8.58 -13.93
C GLN A 115 -1.40 9.67 -14.99
N SER A 116 -0.34 10.48 -14.83
CA SER A 116 -0.06 11.63 -15.72
C SER A 116 0.23 11.24 -17.17
N GLU A 117 0.69 10.01 -17.42
CA GLU A 117 0.93 9.53 -18.79
C GLU A 117 -0.31 9.00 -19.49
N ASN A 118 -1.40 8.79 -18.76
CA ASN A 118 -2.66 8.28 -19.32
C ASN A 118 -3.58 9.41 -19.83
N GLU A 119 -3.19 10.67 -19.60
CA GLU A 119 -3.91 11.87 -20.03
C GLU A 119 -3.30 12.54 -21.28
N ASN A 120 -2.23 11.97 -21.84
CA ASN A 120 -1.56 12.40 -23.08
C ASN A 120 -1.76 11.37 -24.21
#